data_AF-A0A4R6WLF3-F1
#
_entry.id   AF-A0A4R6WLF3-F1
#
_cell.length_a   1.000
_cell.length_b   1.000
_cell.length_c   1.000
_cell.angle_alpha   90.00
_cell.angle_beta   90.00
_cell.angle_gamma   90.00
#
_symmetry.space_group_name_H-M   'P 1'
#
loop_
_entity.id
_entity.type
_entity.pdbx_description
1 polymer ?
#
loop_
_entity_poly.entity_id
_entity_poly.type
_entity_poly.pdbx_seq_one_letter_code
_entity_poly.pdbx_strand_id
1 'polypeptide(L)'
;MRKTLLILTAGALTFTACKKSSYPEVEPDDIYELPYNKESVEANKAFVESEGRNLVKQVDGLQNETAFDALESLSELDLPELELSTTLAAVTKLGTSTKKIAAISGALSEAVGLGSKVETYKLSNAFGIYKYNGTTGTWDKTASNDKIEFHFPSTKGGKSNDAVLAFTYKNAGKTFTQKDIEYDYIENNGNWEPQNTDVERIYELPASVLGTLSIGGKKALELNSTFDYHGDNLPKSALAKMTIGAYSAQTEVNNDNKAATVKFTFAKNGQALIAASGNSTFDNISFDKLTNDEADLADLLLIANTNIVVRDITMAGQIDFAKVNSSVKHIENDEKEYNAALAKALNENSKIIVVNTKKQEKIASLLFQAGENVFGDFHEYYTDALLVFGNGSKVSFDTFGNTGFQSLIDDFNDLIKKFKKSSE
;
A
#
# COMPACT_ATOMS: atom_id res chain seq x y z
N MET A 1 -12.11 -8.07 -22.87
CA MET A 1 -11.90 -7.80 -21.43
C MET A 1 -11.16 -6.48 -21.31
N ARG A 2 -11.83 -5.38 -20.94
CA ARG A 2 -11.22 -4.03 -20.82
C ARG A 2 -11.68 -3.25 -19.57
N LYS A 3 -12.43 -3.88 -18.66
CA LYS A 3 -12.93 -3.26 -17.41
C LYS A 3 -11.97 -3.47 -16.23
N THR A 4 -10.72 -3.03 -16.37
CA THR A 4 -9.74 -2.97 -15.26
C THR A 4 -9.23 -1.54 -15.04
N LEU A 5 -9.94 -0.56 -15.59
CA LEU A 5 -9.66 0.87 -15.56
C LEU A 5 -9.96 1.51 -14.19
N LEU A 6 -9.31 1.02 -13.13
CA LEU A 6 -9.15 1.69 -11.83
C LEU A 6 -8.10 1.00 -10.93
N ILE A 7 -7.15 0.26 -11.53
CA ILE A 7 -6.11 -0.50 -10.81
C ILE A 7 -4.70 -0.11 -11.28
N LEU A 8 -4.39 1.19 -11.24
CA LEU A 8 -3.00 1.67 -11.41
C LEU A 8 -2.54 2.72 -10.38
N THR A 9 -3.18 2.70 -9.20
CA THR A 9 -2.56 3.10 -7.92
C THR A 9 -2.24 1.91 -7.01
N ALA A 10 -2.75 0.71 -7.31
CA ALA A 10 -2.46 -0.53 -6.58
C ALA A 10 -1.21 -1.29 -7.09
N GLY A 11 -0.78 -1.05 -8.33
CA GLY A 11 0.52 -1.51 -8.83
C GLY A 11 1.71 -0.75 -8.24
N ALA A 12 1.44 0.33 -7.50
CA ALA A 12 2.43 1.27 -6.98
C ALA A 12 2.48 1.30 -5.44
N LEU A 13 2.78 0.16 -4.81
CA LEU A 13 3.48 0.17 -3.51
C LEU A 13 4.95 0.62 -3.74
N THR A 14 5.12 1.83 -4.28
CA THR A 14 6.36 2.39 -4.86
C THR A 14 6.42 3.94 -4.83
N PHE A 15 6.08 4.59 -3.72
CA PHE A 15 6.83 5.67 -3.00
C PHE A 15 7.56 6.87 -3.79
N THR A 16 8.66 7.67 -3.56
CA THR A 16 9.76 8.05 -2.59
C THR A 16 9.59 9.37 -1.80
N ALA A 17 10.27 9.50 -0.64
CA ALA A 17 11.26 10.56 -0.31
C ALA A 17 11.32 10.95 1.19
N CYS A 18 12.19 10.31 1.97
CA CYS A 18 12.47 10.76 3.34
C CYS A 18 12.93 12.22 3.44
N LYS A 19 12.61 12.86 4.56
CA LYS A 19 13.57 13.76 5.22
C LYS A 19 13.42 13.67 6.73
N LYS A 20 14.55 13.54 7.43
CA LYS A 20 14.67 13.48 8.91
C LYS A 20 13.91 12.35 9.64
N SER A 21 14.47 11.15 9.58
CA SER A 21 14.48 10.23 10.74
C SER A 21 15.91 9.76 11.00
N SER A 22 16.19 9.16 12.16
CA SER A 22 17.55 9.09 12.75
C SER A 22 18.46 7.97 12.19
N TYR A 23 18.58 7.87 10.87
CA TYR A 23 19.57 7.06 10.17
C TYR A 23 20.64 7.97 9.55
N PRO A 24 21.88 7.49 9.30
CA PRO A 24 22.87 8.26 8.57
C PRO A 24 22.36 8.52 7.14
N GLU A 25 22.10 9.80 6.81
CA GLU A 25 21.64 10.22 5.49
C GLU A 25 22.80 10.05 4.47
N VAL A 26 22.72 9.00 3.66
CA VAL A 26 23.48 8.86 2.40
C VAL A 26 22.63 9.51 1.31
N GLU A 27 23.20 10.39 0.48
CA GLU A 27 22.39 11.02 -0.57
C GLU A 27 22.03 10.03 -1.68
N PRO A 28 20.85 10.16 -2.35
CA PRO A 28 20.31 9.11 -3.22
C PRO A 28 21.16 8.75 -4.45
N ASP A 29 22.10 9.59 -4.85
CA ASP A 29 23.02 9.32 -5.95
C ASP A 29 24.31 8.60 -5.49
N ASP A 30 24.73 8.82 -4.23
CA ASP A 30 25.96 8.24 -3.65
C ASP A 30 25.83 6.72 -3.42
N ILE A 31 24.64 6.24 -3.06
CA ILE A 31 24.37 4.79 -2.88
C ILE A 31 24.66 3.96 -4.15
N TYR A 32 24.58 4.57 -5.35
CA TYR A 32 24.89 3.88 -6.60
C TYR A 32 26.38 3.74 -6.87
N GLU A 33 27.21 4.63 -6.33
CA GLU A 33 28.66 4.68 -6.58
C GLU A 33 29.48 3.99 -5.47
N LEU A 34 28.84 3.52 -4.40
CA LEU A 34 29.43 2.69 -3.34
C LEU A 34 30.27 1.50 -3.89
N PRO A 35 31.29 1.02 -3.15
CA PRO A 35 31.99 -0.21 -3.51
C PRO A 35 31.07 -1.44 -3.35
N TYR A 36 31.32 -2.49 -4.12
CA TYR A 36 30.77 -3.82 -3.79
C TYR A 36 31.50 -4.42 -2.59
N ASN A 37 30.75 -5.12 -1.74
CA ASN A 37 31.35 -5.97 -0.71
C ASN A 37 32.07 -7.18 -1.33
N LYS A 38 32.91 -7.82 -0.52
CA LYS A 38 33.72 -9.00 -0.91
C LYS A 38 33.22 -10.28 -0.24
N GLU A 39 32.00 -10.26 0.27
CA GLU A 39 31.35 -11.39 0.95
C GLU A 39 30.86 -12.41 -0.08
N SER A 40 30.72 -13.69 0.31
CA SER A 40 30.12 -14.70 -0.58
C SER A 40 28.61 -14.51 -0.74
N VAL A 41 27.99 -15.23 -1.69
CA VAL A 41 26.52 -15.22 -1.85
C VAL A 41 25.84 -15.72 -0.57
N GLU A 42 26.41 -16.73 0.08
CA GLU A 42 25.91 -17.34 1.32
C GLU A 42 26.05 -16.40 2.51
N ALA A 43 27.17 -15.69 2.62
CA ALA A 43 27.38 -14.67 3.65
C ALA A 43 26.41 -13.48 3.48
N ASN A 44 26.16 -13.07 2.24
CA ASN A 44 25.15 -12.06 1.91
C ASN A 44 23.72 -12.56 2.20
N LYS A 45 23.38 -13.82 1.90
CA LYS A 45 22.09 -14.44 2.32
C LYS A 45 21.93 -14.45 3.83
N ALA A 46 22.96 -14.85 4.58
CA ALA A 46 22.92 -14.89 6.04
C ALA A 46 22.72 -13.51 6.68
N PHE A 47 23.31 -12.45 6.09
CA PHE A 47 23.02 -11.06 6.50
C PHE A 47 21.56 -10.68 6.24
N VAL A 48 21.03 -10.98 5.05
CA VAL A 48 19.63 -10.68 4.69
C VAL A 48 18.65 -11.46 5.58
N GLU A 49 18.93 -12.74 5.88
CA GLU A 49 18.11 -13.54 6.80
C GLU A 49 18.15 -12.93 8.22
N SER A 50 19.33 -12.56 8.71
CA SER A 50 19.52 -11.97 10.04
C SER A 50 18.67 -10.71 10.25
N GLU A 51 18.71 -9.77 9.31
CA GLU A 51 17.96 -8.52 9.43
C GLU A 51 16.45 -8.73 9.23
N GLY A 52 16.03 -9.64 8.35
CA GLY A 52 14.63 -10.05 8.24
C GLY A 52 14.08 -10.66 9.54
N ARG A 53 14.86 -11.55 10.18
CA ARG A 53 14.47 -12.16 11.47
C ARG A 53 14.47 -11.15 12.62
N ASN A 54 15.33 -10.14 12.55
CA ASN A 54 15.35 -9.02 13.50
C ASN A 54 14.14 -8.09 13.29
N LEU A 55 13.70 -7.86 12.05
CA LEU A 55 12.41 -7.22 11.75
C LEU A 55 11.26 -8.01 12.40
N VAL A 56 11.13 -9.32 12.15
CA VAL A 56 10.05 -10.15 12.73
C VAL A 56 10.00 -10.00 14.26
N LYS A 57 11.15 -10.08 14.94
CA LYS A 57 11.23 -9.89 16.41
C LYS A 57 10.81 -8.50 16.88
N GLN A 58 10.98 -7.46 16.06
CA GLN A 58 10.45 -6.14 16.39
C GLN A 58 8.94 -6.03 16.16
N VAL A 59 8.41 -6.74 15.17
CA VAL A 59 6.98 -6.74 14.81
C VAL A 59 6.13 -7.62 15.73
N ASP A 60 6.68 -8.68 16.32
CA ASP A 60 5.94 -9.68 17.12
C ASP A 60 5.16 -9.12 18.32
N GLY A 61 5.52 -7.93 18.80
CA GLY A 61 4.78 -7.22 19.85
C GLY A 61 3.45 -6.60 19.40
N LEU A 62 3.25 -6.38 18.09
CA LEU A 62 2.15 -5.59 17.52
C LEU A 62 0.76 -6.13 17.87
N GLN A 63 0.58 -7.45 17.85
CA GLN A 63 -0.69 -8.11 18.23
C GLN A 63 -1.09 -7.91 19.69
N ASN A 64 -0.16 -7.58 20.57
CA ASN A 64 -0.42 -7.41 22.00
C ASN A 64 -0.91 -5.98 22.32
N GLU A 65 -0.98 -5.10 21.32
CA GLU A 65 -1.53 -3.76 21.47
C GLU A 65 -3.06 -3.83 21.52
N THR A 66 -3.62 -3.49 22.68
CA THR A 66 -5.07 -3.62 23.01
C THR A 66 -6.06 -3.04 21.99
N ALA A 67 -5.61 -2.15 21.09
CA ALA A 67 -6.40 -1.68 19.97
C ALA A 67 -6.90 -2.83 19.07
N PHE A 68 -6.10 -3.88 18.85
CA PHE A 68 -6.48 -4.97 17.96
C PHE A 68 -7.60 -5.83 18.54
N ASP A 69 -7.59 -6.11 19.84
CA ASP A 69 -8.61 -6.95 20.47
C ASP A 69 -9.98 -6.23 20.52
N ALA A 70 -9.96 -4.89 20.65
CA ALA A 70 -11.14 -4.06 20.51
C ALA A 70 -11.62 -3.96 19.05
N LEU A 71 -10.74 -3.77 18.07
CA LEU A 71 -11.13 -3.75 16.64
C LEU A 71 -11.68 -5.12 16.18
N GLU A 72 -11.11 -6.21 16.67
CA GLU A 72 -11.61 -7.57 16.47
C GLU A 72 -12.99 -7.74 17.12
N SER A 73 -13.15 -7.34 18.39
CA SER A 73 -14.44 -7.37 19.08
C SER A 73 -15.49 -6.43 18.47
N LEU A 74 -15.10 -5.40 17.71
CA LEU A 74 -16.00 -4.56 16.92
C LEU A 74 -16.39 -5.24 15.60
N SER A 75 -15.47 -6.00 15.00
CA SER A 75 -15.72 -6.71 13.74
C SER A 75 -16.61 -7.95 13.87
N GLU A 76 -16.78 -8.46 15.08
CA GLU A 76 -17.79 -9.50 15.40
C GLU A 76 -19.19 -8.93 15.69
N LEU A 77 -19.35 -7.60 15.70
CA LEU A 77 -20.66 -6.95 15.80
C LEU A 77 -21.16 -6.62 14.40
N ASP A 78 -22.44 -6.93 14.13
CA ASP A 78 -23.12 -6.41 12.95
C ASP A 78 -23.13 -4.88 13.02
N LEU A 79 -22.22 -4.24 12.27
CA LEU A 79 -22.15 -2.78 12.19
C LEU A 79 -23.46 -2.25 11.57
N PRO A 80 -23.95 -1.08 12.00
CA PRO A 80 -25.12 -0.48 11.39
C PRO A 80 -24.83 -0.22 9.90
N GLU A 81 -25.84 -0.42 9.04
CA GLU A 81 -25.74 -0.06 7.63
C GLU A 81 -25.39 1.42 7.50
N LEU A 82 -24.23 1.66 6.91
CA LEU A 82 -23.64 2.98 6.70
C LEU A 82 -22.89 2.96 5.38
N GLU A 83 -23.01 4.04 4.63
CA GLU A 83 -22.15 4.33 3.50
C GLU A 83 -20.78 4.78 4.04
N LEU A 84 -19.99 3.82 4.53
CA LEU A 84 -18.67 4.05 5.13
C LEU A 84 -17.72 4.63 4.08
N SER A 85 -17.17 5.82 4.31
CA SER A 85 -16.06 6.29 3.47
C SER A 85 -14.87 5.34 3.52
N THR A 86 -14.00 5.42 2.51
CA THR A 86 -12.70 4.72 2.45
C THR A 86 -11.88 4.83 3.74
N THR A 87 -11.88 5.98 4.43
CA THR A 87 -11.11 6.14 5.67
C THR A 87 -11.74 5.45 6.88
N LEU A 88 -13.07 5.35 6.91
CA LEU A 88 -13.80 4.60 7.94
C LEU A 88 -13.72 3.10 7.69
N ALA A 89 -13.94 2.68 6.44
CA ALA A 89 -13.76 1.31 5.97
C ALA A 89 -12.32 0.81 6.20
N ALA A 90 -11.31 1.64 5.95
CA ALA A 90 -9.91 1.33 6.22
C ALA A 90 -9.64 0.93 7.68
N VAL A 91 -10.25 1.63 8.65
CA VAL A 91 -10.04 1.35 10.08
C VAL A 91 -10.90 0.19 10.56
N THR A 92 -12.14 0.02 10.09
CA THR A 92 -12.94 -1.17 10.43
C THR A 92 -12.35 -2.46 9.82
N LYS A 93 -11.73 -2.37 8.64
CA LYS A 93 -10.95 -3.46 8.03
C LYS A 93 -9.78 -3.93 8.89
N LEU A 94 -9.23 -3.11 9.79
CA LEU A 94 -8.18 -3.57 10.73
C LEU A 94 -8.69 -4.58 11.77
N GLY A 95 -10.01 -4.64 12.00
CA GLY A 95 -10.65 -5.68 12.80
C GLY A 95 -10.84 -6.97 12.00
N THR A 96 -11.46 -6.87 10.82
CA THR A 96 -11.76 -8.05 9.97
C THR A 96 -10.53 -8.66 9.30
N SER A 97 -9.48 -7.86 9.07
CA SER A 97 -8.27 -8.29 8.33
C SER A 97 -7.13 -8.57 9.29
N THR A 98 -6.91 -9.86 9.60
CA THR A 98 -5.77 -10.45 10.35
C THR A 98 -4.65 -9.47 10.72
N LYS A 99 -4.39 -9.27 12.02
CA LYS A 99 -3.60 -8.24 12.75
C LYS A 99 -2.18 -7.86 12.24
N LYS A 100 -1.96 -7.77 10.92
CA LYS A 100 -0.68 -7.69 10.20
C LYS A 100 -0.31 -6.26 9.77
N ILE A 101 0.99 -6.03 9.53
CA ILE A 101 1.49 -4.83 8.83
C ILE A 101 0.81 -4.62 7.47
N ALA A 102 0.50 -5.70 6.73
CA ALA A 102 -0.20 -5.61 5.45
C ALA A 102 -1.60 -4.98 5.59
N ALA A 103 -2.32 -5.23 6.70
CA ALA A 103 -3.61 -4.60 6.98
C ALA A 103 -3.43 -3.11 7.31
N ILE A 104 -2.40 -2.75 8.10
CA ILE A 104 -2.06 -1.35 8.39
C ILE A 104 -1.68 -0.58 7.10
N SER A 105 -0.87 -1.19 6.24
CA SER A 105 -0.50 -0.59 4.94
C SER A 105 -1.69 -0.46 4.02
N GLY A 106 -2.57 -1.48 3.95
CA GLY A 106 -3.82 -1.42 3.19
C GLY A 106 -4.75 -0.31 3.69
N ALA A 107 -4.97 -0.23 4.99
CA ALA A 107 -5.77 0.81 5.63
C ALA A 107 -5.20 2.21 5.37
N LEU A 108 -3.88 2.41 5.46
CA LEU A 108 -3.27 3.70 5.13
C LEU A 108 -3.37 4.03 3.63
N SER A 109 -3.16 3.06 2.74
CA SER A 109 -3.34 3.25 1.29
C SER A 109 -4.79 3.60 0.93
N GLU A 110 -5.78 2.92 1.51
CA GLU A 110 -7.20 3.27 1.35
C GLU A 110 -7.50 4.67 1.92
N ALA A 111 -6.94 5.00 3.08
CA ALA A 111 -7.10 6.32 3.71
C ALA A 111 -6.44 7.47 2.92
N VAL A 112 -5.44 7.22 2.07
CA VAL A 112 -4.90 8.22 1.11
C VAL A 112 -5.46 8.09 -0.32
N GLY A 113 -6.45 7.22 -0.56
CA GLY A 113 -7.09 7.07 -1.88
C GLY A 113 -6.30 6.24 -2.91
N LEU A 114 -5.34 5.43 -2.48
CA LEU A 114 -4.61 4.46 -3.33
C LEU A 114 -5.34 3.09 -3.44
N GLY A 115 -6.54 2.97 -2.87
CA GLY A 115 -7.41 1.78 -2.97
C GLY A 115 -8.34 1.81 -4.18
N SER A 116 -8.66 0.64 -4.74
CA SER A 116 -9.41 0.48 -6.00
C SER A 116 -10.93 0.74 -5.93
N LYS A 117 -11.45 1.25 -4.81
CA LYS A 117 -12.86 1.65 -4.61
C LYS A 117 -12.91 2.95 -3.80
N VAL A 118 -13.44 4.02 -4.39
CA VAL A 118 -13.66 5.32 -3.72
C VAL A 118 -15.16 5.60 -3.62
N GLU A 119 -15.87 4.68 -2.99
CA GLU A 119 -17.28 4.84 -2.61
C GLU A 119 -17.35 5.76 -1.38
N THR A 120 -17.39 7.07 -1.60
CA THR A 120 -17.25 8.10 -0.54
C THR A 120 -18.43 9.07 -0.49
N TYR A 121 -19.62 8.50 -0.26
CA TYR A 121 -20.80 9.30 0.07
C TYR A 121 -20.54 10.22 1.28
N LYS A 122 -21.28 11.32 1.34
CA LYS A 122 -21.05 12.44 2.28
C LYS A 122 -20.93 11.93 3.71
N LEU A 123 -19.75 12.03 4.33
CA LEU A 123 -19.53 11.46 5.67
C LEU A 123 -20.45 12.07 6.74
N SER A 124 -20.93 13.29 6.51
CA SER A 124 -21.95 13.96 7.33
C SER A 124 -23.27 13.18 7.43
N ASN A 125 -23.63 12.38 6.42
CA ASN A 125 -24.82 11.52 6.45
C ASN A 125 -24.68 10.39 7.48
N ALA A 126 -23.46 9.89 7.68
CA ALA A 126 -23.13 8.83 8.63
C ALA A 126 -22.96 9.33 10.07
N PHE A 127 -23.01 10.65 10.32
CA PHE A 127 -22.83 11.22 11.66
C PHE A 127 -23.87 10.69 12.66
N GLY A 128 -23.41 10.49 13.90
CA GLY A 128 -24.16 9.84 14.96
C GLY A 128 -23.26 9.22 16.02
N ILE A 129 -23.82 9.06 17.21
CA ILE A 129 -23.19 8.34 18.31
C ILE A 129 -23.99 7.05 18.50
N TYR A 130 -23.35 5.94 18.16
CA TYR A 130 -23.89 4.58 18.11
C TYR A 130 -23.42 3.81 19.34
N LYS A 131 -24.35 3.30 20.14
CA LYS A 131 -24.04 2.52 21.34
C LYS A 131 -24.53 1.10 21.18
N TYR A 132 -23.61 0.12 21.21
CA TYR A 132 -23.98 -1.28 21.11
C TYR A 132 -24.82 -1.73 22.32
N ASN A 133 -25.88 -2.48 22.08
CA ASN A 133 -26.79 -2.99 23.08
C ASN A 133 -26.73 -4.52 23.12
N GLY A 134 -25.84 -5.06 23.96
CA GLY A 134 -25.64 -6.49 24.14
C GLY A 134 -26.82 -7.27 24.75
N THR A 135 -28.00 -6.64 24.91
CA THR A 135 -29.25 -7.33 25.25
C THR A 135 -30.09 -7.64 24.00
N THR A 136 -30.06 -6.75 23.00
CA THR A 136 -30.82 -6.86 21.75
C THR A 136 -29.97 -7.27 20.56
N GLY A 137 -28.64 -7.12 20.65
CA GLY A 137 -27.71 -7.29 19.52
C GLY A 137 -27.65 -6.08 18.58
N THR A 138 -28.29 -4.96 18.92
CA THR A 138 -28.47 -3.80 18.03
C THR A 138 -27.66 -2.57 18.47
N TRP A 139 -27.61 -1.53 17.62
CA TRP A 139 -26.99 -0.25 17.94
C TRP A 139 -28.03 0.83 18.25
N ASP A 140 -27.99 1.37 19.47
CA ASP A 140 -28.78 2.54 19.86
C ASP A 140 -28.11 3.80 19.29
N LYS A 141 -28.66 4.36 18.19
CA LYS A 141 -28.16 5.62 17.57
C LYS A 141 -28.72 6.85 18.28
N THR A 142 -27.85 7.81 18.58
CA THR A 142 -28.18 9.19 18.93
C THR A 142 -27.54 10.17 17.93
N ALA A 143 -28.08 11.39 17.81
CA ALA A 143 -27.66 12.34 16.78
C ALA A 143 -26.32 13.03 17.12
N SER A 144 -25.52 13.29 16.08
CA SER A 144 -24.36 14.19 16.08
C SER A 144 -24.31 14.93 14.74
N ASN A 145 -23.69 16.11 14.73
CA ASN A 145 -23.58 16.98 13.55
C ASN A 145 -22.11 17.18 13.11
N ASP A 146 -21.17 16.44 13.74
CA ASP A 146 -19.74 16.71 13.72
C ASP A 146 -18.86 15.45 13.75
N LYS A 147 -19.40 14.29 14.18
CA LYS A 147 -18.64 13.04 14.35
C LYS A 147 -19.47 11.78 14.12
N ILE A 148 -18.75 10.68 13.92
CA ILE A 148 -19.23 9.31 14.06
C ILE A 148 -18.57 8.73 15.30
N GLU A 149 -19.31 8.08 16.19
CA GLU A 149 -18.74 7.46 17.40
C GLU A 149 -19.42 6.13 17.70
N PHE A 150 -18.63 5.07 17.90
CA PHE A 150 -19.10 3.74 18.27
C PHE A 150 -18.65 3.44 19.70
N HIS A 151 -19.61 3.19 20.61
CA HIS A 151 -19.35 2.68 21.95
C HIS A 151 -19.67 1.18 22.00
N PHE A 152 -18.68 0.34 22.28
CA PHE A 152 -18.80 -1.12 22.22
C PHE A 152 -17.84 -1.80 23.22
N PRO A 153 -17.94 -3.11 23.48
CA PRO A 153 -17.04 -3.81 24.39
C PRO A 153 -15.62 -3.95 23.82
N SER A 154 -14.58 -3.71 24.64
CA SER A 154 -13.20 -3.85 24.18
C SER A 154 -12.72 -5.30 23.96
N THR A 155 -13.56 -6.29 24.26
CA THR A 155 -13.24 -7.72 24.20
C THR A 155 -14.46 -8.55 23.84
N LYS A 156 -14.26 -9.60 23.04
CA LYS A 156 -15.25 -10.60 22.63
C LYS A 156 -16.13 -11.08 23.80
N GLY A 157 -17.45 -10.96 23.65
CA GLY A 157 -18.43 -11.32 24.68
C GLY A 157 -18.50 -10.38 25.90
N GLY A 158 -17.80 -9.23 25.87
CA GLY A 158 -17.84 -8.22 26.92
C GLY A 158 -19.22 -7.58 27.09
N LYS A 159 -19.51 -7.11 28.32
CA LYS A 159 -20.85 -6.61 28.72
C LYS A 159 -20.91 -5.10 29.02
N SER A 160 -19.79 -4.41 28.89
CA SER A 160 -19.62 -2.99 29.14
C SER A 160 -19.07 -2.34 27.89
N ASN A 161 -19.62 -1.19 27.47
CA ASN A 161 -19.11 -0.46 26.32
C ASN A 161 -17.96 0.45 26.76
N ASP A 162 -16.79 -0.16 27.00
CA ASP A 162 -15.59 0.48 27.51
C ASP A 162 -14.60 0.87 26.40
N ALA A 163 -14.80 0.37 25.18
CA ALA A 163 -14.15 0.86 23.97
C ALA A 163 -15.01 1.93 23.27
N VAL A 164 -14.31 2.93 22.73
CA VAL A 164 -14.89 4.07 21.98
C VAL A 164 -14.06 4.31 20.73
N LEU A 165 -14.64 4.06 19.56
CA LEU A 165 -14.05 4.38 18.25
C LEU A 165 -14.76 5.59 17.67
N ALA A 166 -14.08 6.74 17.59
CA ALA A 166 -14.63 8.00 17.12
C ALA A 166 -13.91 8.51 15.87
N PHE A 167 -14.64 9.14 14.95
CA PHE A 167 -14.15 9.79 13.74
C PHE A 167 -14.72 11.20 13.60
N THR A 168 -13.87 12.15 13.21
CA THR A 168 -14.25 13.51 12.81
C THR A 168 -13.74 13.79 11.40
N TYR A 169 -14.49 14.59 10.65
CA TYR A 169 -14.24 14.87 9.24
C TYR A 169 -14.42 16.35 8.94
N LYS A 170 -13.55 16.87 8.07
CA LYS A 170 -13.62 18.23 7.55
C LYS A 170 -13.64 18.17 6.03
N ASN A 171 -14.70 18.68 5.41
CA ASN A 171 -14.80 18.84 3.96
C ASN A 171 -13.81 19.92 3.45
N ALA A 172 -13.19 19.71 2.29
CA ALA A 172 -12.27 20.65 1.63
C ALA A 172 -12.95 21.81 0.87
N GLY A 173 -14.29 21.85 0.85
CA GLY A 173 -15.07 22.71 -0.06
C GLY A 173 -15.04 22.23 -1.51
N LYS A 174 -14.72 20.94 -1.73
CA LYS A 174 -14.52 20.34 -3.06
C LYS A 174 -15.27 19.02 -3.19
N THR A 175 -15.66 18.69 -4.42
CA THR A 175 -16.36 17.45 -4.77
C THR A 175 -15.77 16.82 -6.02
N PHE A 176 -15.83 15.50 -6.11
CA PHE A 176 -15.56 14.73 -7.32
C PHE A 176 -16.88 14.11 -7.81
N THR A 177 -17.13 14.17 -9.13
CA THR A 177 -18.29 13.52 -9.75
C THR A 177 -17.81 12.35 -10.60
N GLN A 178 -18.18 11.13 -10.20
CA GLN A 178 -18.00 9.93 -11.02
C GLN A 178 -19.24 9.70 -11.86
N LYS A 179 -19.06 9.42 -13.15
CA LYS A 179 -20.09 8.80 -13.99
C LYS A 179 -19.89 7.28 -13.95
N ASP A 180 -20.96 6.54 -13.74
CA ASP A 180 -20.96 5.08 -13.72
C ASP A 180 -22.24 4.57 -14.41
N ILE A 181 -22.26 3.28 -14.76
CA ILE A 181 -23.43 2.63 -15.34
C ILE A 181 -23.93 1.59 -14.34
N GLU A 182 -25.07 1.86 -13.71
CA GLU A 182 -25.77 0.85 -12.92
C GLU A 182 -26.47 -0.14 -13.86
N TYR A 183 -26.26 -1.43 -13.59
CA TYR A 183 -26.85 -2.54 -14.32
C TYR A 183 -27.95 -3.16 -13.45
N ASP A 184 -29.19 -2.93 -13.84
CA ASP A 184 -30.37 -3.56 -13.22
C ASP A 184 -31.06 -4.48 -14.24
N TYR A 185 -32.01 -5.30 -13.77
CA TYR A 185 -32.82 -6.18 -14.63
C TYR A 185 -34.30 -5.89 -14.41
N ILE A 186 -34.99 -5.47 -15.47
CA ILE A 186 -36.43 -5.21 -15.45
C ILE A 186 -37.21 -6.37 -16.09
N GLU A 187 -38.33 -6.76 -15.47
CA GLU A 187 -39.22 -7.80 -16.01
C GLU A 187 -40.19 -7.21 -17.05
N ASN A 188 -39.89 -7.41 -18.33
CA ASN A 188 -40.75 -7.06 -19.45
C ASN A 188 -41.46 -8.33 -19.99
N ASN A 189 -42.77 -8.43 -19.74
CA ASN A 189 -43.63 -9.54 -20.21
C ASN A 189 -43.13 -10.95 -19.83
N GLY A 190 -42.49 -11.12 -18.67
CA GLY A 190 -41.94 -12.40 -18.20
C GLY A 190 -40.49 -12.67 -18.61
N ASN A 191 -39.84 -11.75 -19.34
CA ASN A 191 -38.42 -11.78 -19.63
C ASN A 191 -37.68 -10.73 -18.80
N TRP A 192 -36.52 -11.07 -18.26
CA TRP A 192 -35.64 -10.13 -17.56
C TRP A 192 -34.68 -9.48 -18.56
N GLU A 193 -34.83 -8.18 -18.80
CA GLU A 193 -34.03 -7.41 -19.73
C GLU A 193 -33.06 -6.49 -18.97
N PRO A 194 -31.77 -6.42 -19.35
CA PRO A 194 -30.79 -5.58 -18.66
C PRO A 194 -31.05 -4.10 -18.97
N GLN A 195 -31.34 -3.32 -17.93
CA GLN A 195 -31.41 -1.87 -18.00
C GLN A 195 -30.09 -1.26 -17.53
N ASN A 196 -29.42 -0.55 -18.44
CA ASN A 196 -28.30 0.32 -18.10
C ASN A 196 -28.86 1.69 -17.68
N THR A 197 -28.48 2.18 -16.50
CA THR A 197 -28.80 3.53 -16.04
C THR A 197 -27.50 4.31 -15.83
N ASP A 198 -27.32 5.41 -16.58
CA ASP A 198 -26.23 6.35 -16.34
C ASP A 198 -26.46 7.05 -15.00
N VAL A 199 -25.55 6.88 -14.04
CA VAL A 199 -25.60 7.52 -12.72
C VAL A 199 -24.42 8.44 -12.49
N GLU A 200 -24.69 9.63 -11.94
CA GLU A 200 -23.66 10.57 -11.50
C GLU A 200 -23.57 10.56 -9.97
N ARG A 201 -22.49 10.01 -9.43
CA ARG A 201 -22.24 9.96 -7.97
C ARG A 201 -21.31 11.11 -7.58
N ILE A 202 -21.77 11.97 -6.67
CA ILE A 202 -21.03 13.14 -6.19
C ILE A 202 -20.44 12.85 -4.81
N TYR A 203 -19.12 12.79 -4.75
CA TYR A 203 -18.34 12.49 -3.56
C TYR A 203 -17.75 13.78 -2.95
N GLU A 204 -17.73 13.89 -1.62
CA GLU A 204 -17.14 15.05 -0.92
C GLU A 204 -15.68 14.80 -0.52
N LEU A 205 -14.78 15.69 -0.92
CA LEU A 205 -13.35 15.51 -0.70
C LEU A 205 -12.94 15.99 0.72
N PRO A 206 -12.29 15.14 1.54
CA PRO A 206 -11.82 15.53 2.87
C PRO A 206 -10.64 16.51 2.79
N ALA A 207 -10.65 17.58 3.59
CA ALA A 207 -9.43 18.29 3.97
C ALA A 207 -8.69 17.54 5.11
N SER A 208 -9.45 16.89 6.00
CA SER A 208 -8.88 16.05 7.06
C SER A 208 -9.87 15.05 7.62
N VAL A 209 -9.35 13.90 8.08
CA VAL A 209 -10.07 12.91 8.90
C VAL A 209 -9.23 12.59 10.13
N LEU A 210 -9.82 12.61 11.31
CA LEU A 210 -9.20 12.16 12.56
C LEU A 210 -10.03 11.01 13.14
N GLY A 211 -9.42 9.83 13.22
CA GLY A 211 -9.97 8.64 13.88
C GLY A 211 -9.23 8.35 15.19
N THR A 212 -9.94 7.99 16.25
CA THR A 212 -9.35 7.61 17.54
C THR A 212 -10.09 6.43 18.15
N LEU A 213 -9.36 5.43 18.62
CA LEU A 213 -9.86 4.36 19.49
C LEU A 213 -9.36 4.59 20.91
N SER A 214 -10.25 4.58 21.89
CA SER A 214 -9.91 4.60 23.31
C SER A 214 -10.55 3.43 24.05
N ILE A 215 -9.84 2.83 25.00
CA ILE A 215 -10.29 1.72 25.84
C ILE A 215 -10.13 2.14 27.31
N GLY A 216 -11.22 2.10 28.09
CA GLY A 216 -11.22 2.57 29.48
C GLY A 216 -10.79 4.05 29.62
N GLY A 217 -11.07 4.87 28.61
CA GLY A 217 -10.64 6.28 28.53
C GLY A 217 -9.17 6.50 28.14
N LYS A 218 -8.39 5.46 27.85
CA LYS A 218 -7.01 5.56 27.36
C LYS A 218 -6.97 5.37 25.85
N LYS A 219 -6.31 6.27 25.13
CA LYS A 219 -6.10 6.18 23.67
C LYS A 219 -5.25 4.95 23.33
N ALA A 220 -5.77 4.09 22.47
CA ALA A 220 -5.15 2.83 22.02
C ALA A 220 -4.72 2.89 20.54
N LEU A 221 -5.52 3.53 19.69
CA LEU A 221 -5.16 3.85 18.29
C LEU A 221 -5.51 5.31 17.97
N GLU A 222 -4.70 5.92 17.12
CA GLU A 222 -4.98 7.20 16.46
C GLU A 222 -4.68 7.11 14.97
N LEU A 223 -5.54 7.69 14.13
CA LEU A 223 -5.33 7.93 12.71
C LEU A 223 -5.55 9.42 12.43
N ASN A 224 -4.53 10.10 11.92
CA ASN A 224 -4.64 11.46 11.39
C ASN A 224 -4.44 11.41 9.88
N SER A 225 -5.43 11.85 9.10
CA SER A 225 -5.30 12.05 7.65
C SER A 225 -5.57 13.51 7.27
N THR A 226 -4.78 14.06 6.36
CA THR A 226 -4.89 15.44 5.84
C THR A 226 -4.62 15.48 4.35
N PHE A 227 -5.38 16.29 3.60
CA PHE A 227 -5.33 16.31 2.13
C PHE A 227 -5.44 17.74 1.60
N ASP A 228 -4.71 18.01 0.52
CA ASP A 228 -4.84 19.20 -0.33
C ASP A 228 -5.05 18.78 -1.78
N TYR A 229 -5.72 19.63 -2.56
CA TYR A 229 -6.09 19.35 -3.94
C TYR A 229 -5.72 20.50 -4.87
N HIS A 230 -5.43 20.17 -6.12
CA HIS A 230 -5.26 21.12 -7.21
C HIS A 230 -6.59 21.73 -7.66
N GLY A 231 -6.54 22.65 -8.64
CA GLY A 231 -7.73 23.32 -9.19
C GLY A 231 -8.74 22.34 -9.80
N ASP A 232 -8.25 21.32 -10.51
CA ASP A 232 -8.98 20.21 -11.13
C ASP A 232 -9.42 19.10 -10.15
N ASN A 233 -9.28 19.33 -8.84
CA ASN A 233 -9.53 18.37 -7.77
C ASN A 233 -8.60 17.14 -7.76
N LEU A 234 -7.56 17.08 -8.59
CA LEU A 234 -6.51 16.06 -8.45
C LEU A 234 -5.81 16.23 -7.08
N PRO A 235 -5.51 15.15 -6.33
CA PRO A 235 -4.76 15.26 -5.09
C PRO A 235 -3.40 15.92 -5.32
N LYS A 236 -3.13 16.97 -4.54
CA LYS A 236 -1.86 17.69 -4.51
C LYS A 236 -0.97 17.14 -3.40
N SER A 237 -1.55 16.87 -2.24
CA SER A 237 -0.86 16.16 -1.16
C SER A 237 -1.87 15.38 -0.33
N ALA A 238 -1.47 14.20 0.15
CA ALA A 238 -2.23 13.40 1.09
C ALA A 238 -1.26 12.81 2.13
N LEU A 239 -1.59 12.93 3.40
CA LEU A 239 -0.84 12.33 4.49
C LEU A 239 -1.83 11.52 5.31
N ALA A 240 -1.49 10.28 5.64
CA ALA A 240 -2.19 9.47 6.63
C ALA A 240 -1.16 8.90 7.62
N LYS A 241 -1.38 9.12 8.91
CA LYS A 241 -0.49 8.69 9.98
C LYS A 241 -1.28 7.97 11.06
N MET A 242 -0.97 6.69 11.25
CA MET A 242 -1.54 5.82 12.27
C MET A 242 -0.55 5.59 13.41
N THR A 243 -1.04 5.55 14.64
CA THR A 243 -0.27 5.18 15.85
C THR A 243 -1.06 4.14 16.63
N ILE A 244 -0.40 3.06 17.04
CA ILE A 244 -0.98 1.94 17.80
C ILE A 244 0.03 1.58 18.90
N GLY A 245 -0.21 2.04 20.12
CA GLY A 245 0.70 1.86 21.26
C GLY A 245 2.14 2.29 20.96
N ALA A 246 3.08 1.34 20.97
CA ALA A 246 4.49 1.56 20.66
C ALA A 246 4.81 1.73 19.17
N TYR A 247 3.86 1.41 18.28
CA TYR A 247 4.03 1.37 16.84
C TYR A 247 3.42 2.58 16.14
N SER A 248 4.00 3.00 15.02
CA SER A 248 3.41 4.01 14.13
C SER A 248 3.67 3.68 12.67
N ALA A 249 2.73 4.07 11.82
CA ALA A 249 2.78 3.87 10.39
C ALA A 249 2.36 5.17 9.70
N GLN A 250 3.04 5.54 8.62
CA GLN A 250 2.75 6.78 7.89
C GLN A 250 2.85 6.54 6.39
N THR A 251 1.82 6.98 5.66
CA THR A 251 1.83 7.14 4.20
C THR A 251 1.75 8.63 3.88
N GLU A 252 2.62 9.12 3.01
CA GLU A 252 2.60 10.50 2.48
C GLU A 252 2.55 10.45 0.95
N VAL A 253 1.88 11.40 0.33
CA VAL A 253 1.76 11.59 -1.12
C VAL A 253 1.91 13.09 -1.39
N ASN A 254 2.72 13.48 -2.38
CA ASN A 254 2.73 14.82 -2.96
C ASN A 254 2.79 14.73 -4.48
N ASN A 255 2.15 15.67 -5.17
CA ASN A 255 2.03 15.75 -6.62
C ASN A 255 1.98 17.22 -7.06
N ASP A 256 2.81 17.62 -8.03
CA ASP A 256 2.80 18.97 -8.63
C ASP A 256 2.36 19.00 -10.11
N ASN A 257 1.76 17.90 -10.56
CA ASN A 257 1.34 17.56 -11.93
C ASN A 257 2.47 17.20 -12.90
N LYS A 258 3.75 17.28 -12.49
CA LYS A 258 4.92 16.83 -13.26
C LYS A 258 5.83 15.87 -12.51
N ALA A 259 5.78 15.88 -11.19
CA ALA A 259 6.41 14.91 -10.32
C ALA A 259 5.42 14.42 -9.26
N ALA A 260 5.50 13.14 -8.93
CA ALA A 260 4.81 12.54 -7.80
C ALA A 260 5.78 11.84 -6.86
N THR A 261 5.50 11.96 -5.56
CA THR A 261 6.24 11.34 -4.47
C THR A 261 5.23 10.66 -3.57
N VAL A 262 5.31 9.33 -3.42
CA VAL A 262 4.61 8.61 -2.35
C VAL A 262 5.64 8.25 -1.27
N LYS A 263 5.27 7.95 -0.03
CA LYS A 263 6.22 7.55 1.02
C LYS A 263 5.54 6.58 1.94
N PHE A 264 6.27 5.59 2.43
CA PHE A 264 5.80 4.76 3.54
C PHE A 264 6.87 4.66 4.61
N THR A 265 6.45 4.62 5.87
CA THR A 265 7.30 4.29 7.02
C THR A 265 6.50 3.52 8.05
N PHE A 266 7.02 2.39 8.50
CA PHE A 266 6.55 1.65 9.67
C PHE A 266 7.65 1.67 10.74
N ALA A 267 7.30 2.13 11.94
CA ALA A 267 8.23 2.43 13.02
C ALA A 267 7.75 1.91 14.38
N LYS A 268 8.68 1.72 15.31
CA LYS A 268 8.45 1.31 16.69
C LYS A 268 9.29 2.17 17.62
N ASN A 269 8.67 2.78 18.64
CA ASN A 269 9.31 3.74 19.55
C ASN A 269 10.07 4.88 18.80
N GLY A 270 9.56 5.30 17.64
CA GLY A 270 10.19 6.30 16.77
C GLY A 270 11.31 5.79 15.85
N GLN A 271 11.81 4.56 16.05
CA GLN A 271 12.77 3.94 15.13
C GLN A 271 12.03 3.34 13.93
N ALA A 272 12.36 3.77 12.71
CA ALA A 272 11.87 3.14 11.48
C ALA A 272 12.38 1.69 11.37
N LEU A 273 11.48 0.76 11.09
CA LEU A 273 11.77 -0.66 10.86
C LEU A 273 11.72 -0.97 9.36
N ILE A 274 10.77 -0.35 8.67
CA ILE A 274 10.60 -0.36 7.22
C ILE A 274 10.38 1.10 6.78
N ALA A 275 11.09 1.56 5.77
CA ALA A 275 10.78 2.81 5.06
C ALA A 275 10.93 2.57 3.56
N ALA A 276 10.07 3.11 2.71
CA ALA A 276 10.02 2.71 1.31
C ALA A 276 9.87 3.89 0.32
N SER A 277 10.37 3.71 -0.92
CA SER A 277 10.64 4.74 -1.94
C SER A 277 10.51 4.26 -3.42
N GLY A 278 10.10 5.13 -4.36
CA GLY A 278 9.72 4.94 -5.79
C GLY A 278 9.29 6.16 -6.67
N ASN A 279 9.74 7.41 -6.40
CA ASN A 279 9.25 8.67 -7.00
C ASN A 279 9.24 8.73 -8.53
N SER A 280 8.27 9.44 -9.10
CA SER A 280 8.03 9.49 -10.55
C SER A 280 8.02 10.89 -11.13
N THR A 281 8.40 11.03 -12.41
CA THR A 281 8.17 12.23 -13.22
C THR A 281 7.32 11.92 -14.46
N PHE A 282 6.58 12.93 -14.93
CA PHE A 282 5.59 12.85 -15.99
C PHE A 282 5.63 14.09 -16.88
N ASP A 283 5.21 13.98 -18.14
CA ASP A 283 5.10 15.16 -19.04
C ASP A 283 4.13 16.21 -18.48
N ASN A 284 2.91 15.75 -18.16
CA ASN A 284 1.91 16.45 -17.34
C ASN A 284 0.75 15.49 -17.03
N ILE A 285 0.46 15.23 -15.76
CA ILE A 285 -0.78 14.57 -15.31
C ILE A 285 -1.85 15.59 -14.92
N SER A 286 -3.12 15.21 -15.09
CA SER A 286 -4.32 15.94 -14.65
C SER A 286 -5.39 14.90 -14.34
N PHE A 287 -6.46 15.27 -13.63
CA PHE A 287 -7.53 14.31 -13.33
C PHE A 287 -8.07 13.62 -14.59
N ASP A 288 -8.47 14.40 -15.60
CA ASP A 288 -9.02 13.90 -16.87
C ASP A 288 -8.10 12.92 -17.62
N LYS A 289 -6.77 13.09 -17.50
CA LYS A 289 -5.78 12.20 -18.12
C LYS A 289 -5.67 10.85 -17.42
N LEU A 290 -5.93 10.79 -16.11
CA LEU A 290 -5.86 9.55 -15.33
C LEU A 290 -7.17 8.74 -15.42
N THR A 291 -8.27 9.36 -15.87
CA THR A 291 -9.60 8.75 -15.97
C THR A 291 -10.12 8.60 -17.41
N ASN A 292 -9.29 8.79 -18.43
CA ASN A 292 -9.64 8.56 -19.83
C ASN A 292 -9.02 7.25 -20.34
N ASP A 293 -9.86 6.31 -20.77
CA ASP A 293 -9.49 5.00 -21.33
C ASP A 293 -8.46 5.03 -22.47
N GLU A 294 -8.30 6.15 -23.18
CA GLU A 294 -7.31 6.30 -24.26
C GLU A 294 -5.88 6.59 -23.78
N ALA A 295 -5.67 6.94 -22.51
CA ALA A 295 -4.37 7.31 -21.97
C ALA A 295 -3.64 6.12 -21.32
N ASP A 296 -2.65 5.55 -22.00
CA ASP A 296 -1.72 4.63 -21.35
C ASP A 296 -0.83 5.39 -20.36
N LEU A 297 -0.85 4.96 -19.09
CA LEU A 297 -0.05 5.55 -18.02
C LEU A 297 1.47 5.29 -18.23
N ALA A 298 1.84 4.27 -19.01
CA ALA A 298 3.22 4.04 -19.45
C ALA A 298 3.72 5.08 -20.47
N ASP A 299 2.83 5.73 -21.22
CA ASP A 299 3.16 6.85 -22.11
C ASP A 299 3.18 8.21 -21.39
N LEU A 300 2.64 8.30 -20.16
CA LEU A 300 2.76 9.50 -19.32
C LEU A 300 3.96 9.47 -18.36
N LEU A 301 4.47 8.28 -18.01
CA LEU A 301 5.56 8.08 -17.04
C LEU A 301 6.95 8.20 -17.71
N LEU A 302 7.74 9.17 -17.27
CA LEU A 302 9.08 9.44 -17.84
C LEU A 302 10.18 8.68 -17.09
N ILE A 303 10.24 8.86 -15.77
CA ILE A 303 11.28 8.29 -14.89
C ILE A 303 10.58 7.80 -13.61
N ALA A 304 11.05 6.69 -13.02
CA ALA A 304 10.72 6.32 -11.64
C ALA A 304 11.95 5.79 -10.86
N ASN A 305 12.13 6.23 -9.61
CA ASN A 305 13.30 5.91 -8.78
C ASN A 305 12.90 5.33 -7.41
N THR A 306 13.19 4.05 -7.16
CA THR A 306 12.85 3.31 -5.92
C THR A 306 13.95 3.22 -4.87
N ASN A 307 13.55 3.01 -3.61
CA ASN A 307 14.43 2.68 -2.47
C ASN A 307 13.61 2.01 -1.34
N ILE A 308 13.77 0.71 -1.11
CA ILE A 308 13.09 -0.03 -0.05
C ILE A 308 14.10 -0.31 1.05
N VAL A 309 13.96 0.37 2.19
CA VAL A 309 14.75 0.21 3.40
C VAL A 309 14.07 -0.80 4.33
N VAL A 310 14.79 -1.88 4.65
CA VAL A 310 14.43 -2.81 5.73
C VAL A 310 15.62 -2.88 6.67
N ARG A 311 15.55 -2.12 7.76
CA ARG A 311 16.63 -1.96 8.75
C ARG A 311 17.98 -1.60 8.08
N ASP A 312 19.02 -2.43 8.24
CA ASP A 312 20.37 -2.20 7.68
C ASP A 312 20.49 -2.56 6.17
N ILE A 313 19.39 -2.91 5.50
CA ILE A 313 19.29 -3.24 4.07
C ILE A 313 18.58 -2.12 3.32
N THR A 314 19.06 -1.77 2.12
CA THR A 314 18.37 -0.89 1.17
C THR A 314 18.41 -1.50 -0.23
N MET A 315 17.26 -1.69 -0.87
CA MET A 315 17.14 -2.02 -2.29
C MET A 315 16.73 -0.77 -3.06
N ALA A 316 17.57 -0.22 -3.94
CA ALA A 316 17.28 1.02 -4.65
C ALA A 316 17.28 0.82 -6.17
N GLY A 317 16.39 1.53 -6.87
CA GLY A 317 16.22 1.51 -8.31
C GLY A 317 16.16 2.92 -8.92
N GLN A 318 16.59 3.06 -10.16
CA GLN A 318 16.37 4.20 -11.05
C GLN A 318 15.98 3.61 -12.42
N ILE A 319 14.90 4.08 -13.04
CA ILE A 319 14.42 3.60 -14.35
C ILE A 319 13.95 4.78 -15.20
N ASP A 320 14.53 4.93 -16.39
CA ASP A 320 14.01 5.82 -17.45
C ASP A 320 12.92 5.06 -18.24
N PHE A 321 11.69 5.15 -17.73
CA PHE A 321 10.52 4.45 -18.26
C PHE A 321 10.19 4.86 -19.69
N ALA A 322 10.37 6.13 -20.06
CA ALA A 322 10.15 6.61 -21.43
C ALA A 322 11.07 5.87 -22.42
N LYS A 323 12.36 5.72 -22.11
CA LYS A 323 13.28 4.96 -22.95
C LYS A 323 12.96 3.47 -22.98
N VAL A 324 12.64 2.84 -21.84
CA VAL A 324 12.27 1.42 -21.79
C VAL A 324 11.03 1.15 -22.64
N ASN A 325 9.95 1.90 -22.43
CA ASN A 325 8.69 1.82 -23.17
C ASN A 325 8.91 2.04 -24.68
N SER A 326 9.59 3.13 -25.07
CA SER A 326 9.88 3.41 -26.49
C SER A 326 10.70 2.30 -27.19
N SER A 327 11.53 1.57 -26.44
CA SER A 327 12.36 0.48 -26.96
C SER A 327 11.58 -0.81 -27.24
N VAL A 328 10.37 -0.98 -26.69
CA VAL A 328 9.59 -2.24 -26.81
C VAL A 328 8.20 -2.05 -27.43
N LYS A 329 7.59 -0.86 -27.34
CA LYS A 329 6.17 -0.63 -27.71
C LYS A 329 5.83 -0.71 -29.20
N HIS A 330 6.80 -1.05 -30.04
CA HIS A 330 6.64 -1.29 -31.48
C HIS A 330 6.76 -2.77 -31.85
N ILE A 331 7.02 -3.65 -30.87
CA ILE A 331 7.21 -5.09 -31.05
C ILE A 331 5.87 -5.77 -30.74
N GLU A 332 5.00 -5.85 -31.75
CA GLU A 332 3.69 -6.50 -31.64
C GLU A 332 3.75 -7.98 -32.03
N ASN A 333 3.22 -8.86 -31.17
CA ASN A 333 3.00 -10.29 -31.42
C ASN A 333 4.25 -11.19 -31.58
N ASP A 334 5.47 -10.70 -31.28
CA ASP A 334 6.66 -11.56 -31.07
C ASP A 334 7.18 -11.43 -29.63
N GLU A 335 6.85 -12.41 -28.79
CA GLU A 335 7.26 -12.45 -27.38
C GLU A 335 8.77 -12.66 -27.19
N LYS A 336 9.46 -13.25 -28.17
CA LYS A 336 10.90 -13.54 -28.12
C LYS A 336 11.71 -12.27 -28.38
N GLU A 337 11.36 -11.54 -29.43
CA GLU A 337 11.94 -10.23 -29.72
C GLU A 337 11.58 -9.22 -28.61
N TYR A 338 10.34 -9.23 -28.13
CA TYR A 338 9.90 -8.35 -27.03
C TYR A 338 10.73 -8.55 -25.76
N ASN A 339 10.90 -9.80 -25.28
CA ASN A 339 11.70 -10.06 -24.08
C ASN A 339 13.20 -9.76 -24.28
N ALA A 340 13.75 -10.02 -25.47
CA ALA A 340 15.13 -9.66 -25.80
C ALA A 340 15.36 -8.13 -25.79
N ALA A 341 14.42 -7.38 -26.37
CA ALA A 341 14.44 -5.92 -26.37
C ALA A 341 14.22 -5.36 -24.96
N LEU A 342 13.30 -5.91 -24.17
CA LEU A 342 13.01 -5.49 -22.80
C LEU A 342 14.21 -5.70 -21.87
N ALA A 343 14.82 -6.89 -21.89
CA ALA A 343 16.01 -7.19 -21.09
C ALA A 343 17.18 -6.25 -21.44
N LYS A 344 17.39 -5.95 -22.73
CA LYS A 344 18.37 -4.97 -23.18
C LYS A 344 18.04 -3.56 -22.69
N ALA A 345 16.80 -3.09 -22.92
CA ALA A 345 16.37 -1.75 -22.58
C ALA A 345 16.43 -1.48 -21.08
N LEU A 346 16.08 -2.46 -20.24
CA LEU A 346 16.24 -2.38 -18.79
C LEU A 346 17.72 -2.28 -18.37
N ASN A 347 18.62 -3.04 -18.98
CA ASN A 347 20.06 -2.95 -18.70
C ASN A 347 20.69 -1.62 -19.12
N GLU A 348 20.19 -0.99 -20.20
CA GLU A 348 20.69 0.30 -20.70
C GLU A 348 20.08 1.51 -19.97
N ASN A 349 18.86 1.37 -19.45
CA ASN A 349 18.04 2.48 -18.94
C ASN A 349 17.58 2.32 -17.48
N SER A 350 18.13 1.35 -16.74
CA SER A 350 17.93 1.24 -15.30
C SER A 350 19.22 0.97 -14.52
N LYS A 351 19.22 1.37 -13.24
CA LYS A 351 20.17 0.92 -12.22
C LYS A 351 19.34 0.36 -11.07
N ILE A 352 19.49 -0.93 -10.71
CA ILE A 352 18.87 -1.49 -9.49
C ILE A 352 19.94 -2.21 -8.67
N ILE A 353 19.99 -1.90 -7.37
CA ILE A 353 21.03 -2.33 -6.43
C ILE A 353 20.44 -2.77 -5.09
N VAL A 354 21.21 -3.57 -4.35
CA VAL A 354 20.98 -3.90 -2.94
C VAL A 354 22.22 -3.49 -2.15
N VAL A 355 22.04 -2.79 -1.03
CA VAL A 355 23.08 -2.12 -0.23
C VAL A 355 22.96 -2.52 1.23
N ASN A 356 24.10 -2.77 1.86
CA ASN A 356 24.26 -2.84 3.32
C ASN A 356 24.56 -1.43 3.83
N THR A 357 23.55 -0.72 4.36
CA THR A 357 23.69 0.69 4.77
C THR A 357 24.55 0.88 6.01
N LYS A 358 24.71 -0.17 6.81
CA LYS A 358 25.58 -0.18 7.99
C LYS A 358 27.06 -0.32 7.65
N LYS A 359 27.39 -1.00 6.55
CA LYS A 359 28.76 -1.09 6.02
C LYS A 359 29.08 -0.04 4.95
N GLN A 360 28.07 0.56 4.32
CA GLN A 360 28.21 1.41 3.12
C GLN A 360 28.81 0.63 1.93
N GLU A 361 28.26 -0.55 1.66
CA GLU A 361 28.69 -1.43 0.55
C GLU A 361 27.48 -1.98 -0.24
N LYS A 362 27.59 -2.08 -1.57
CA LYS A 362 26.66 -2.86 -2.40
C LYS A 362 26.85 -4.34 -2.14
N ILE A 363 25.73 -5.03 -1.92
CA ILE A 363 25.60 -6.49 -1.88
C ILE A 363 25.57 -7.03 -3.31
N ALA A 364 24.68 -6.49 -4.14
CA ALA A 364 24.49 -6.89 -5.52
C ALA A 364 23.90 -5.75 -6.37
N SER A 365 24.02 -5.83 -7.70
CA SER A 365 23.10 -5.16 -8.64
C SER A 365 22.19 -6.19 -9.31
N LEU A 366 21.17 -5.72 -10.01
CA LEU A 366 20.45 -6.55 -10.98
C LEU A 366 21.14 -6.47 -12.35
N LEU A 367 20.93 -7.51 -13.15
CA LEU A 367 21.22 -7.62 -14.57
C LEU A 367 20.07 -8.41 -15.20
N PHE A 368 19.42 -7.85 -16.22
CA PHE A 368 18.31 -8.50 -16.90
C PHE A 368 18.80 -9.40 -18.05
N GLN A 369 18.11 -10.51 -18.29
CA GLN A 369 18.34 -11.41 -19.43
C GLN A 369 17.03 -11.95 -19.98
N ALA A 370 16.97 -12.21 -21.29
CA ALA A 370 15.85 -12.93 -21.87
C ALA A 370 16.05 -14.45 -21.69
N GLY A 371 14.96 -15.14 -21.36
CA GLY A 371 14.90 -16.60 -21.17
C GLY A 371 13.80 -17.24 -22.00
N GLU A 372 13.87 -18.57 -22.11
CA GLU A 372 12.96 -19.40 -22.92
C GLU A 372 12.73 -20.72 -22.17
N ASN A 373 11.48 -20.99 -21.78
CA ASN A 373 11.06 -22.29 -21.25
C ASN A 373 10.39 -23.09 -22.38
N VAL A 374 10.73 -24.37 -22.51
CA VAL A 374 10.21 -25.24 -23.59
C VAL A 374 9.44 -26.42 -22.98
N PHE A 375 8.13 -26.43 -23.21
CA PHE A 375 7.19 -27.41 -22.68
C PHE A 375 6.60 -28.25 -23.82
N GLY A 376 7.44 -29.08 -24.44
CA GLY A 376 7.09 -29.75 -25.70
C GLY A 376 7.13 -28.75 -26.85
N ASP A 377 6.04 -28.61 -27.60
CA ASP A 377 5.91 -27.63 -28.69
C ASP A 377 5.51 -26.21 -28.21
N PHE A 378 5.26 -26.03 -26.91
CA PHE A 378 4.96 -24.72 -26.31
C PHE A 378 6.24 -24.03 -25.82
N HIS A 379 6.46 -22.80 -26.27
CA HIS A 379 7.58 -21.94 -25.87
C HIS A 379 7.04 -20.76 -25.05
N GLU A 380 7.62 -20.51 -23.88
CA GLU A 380 7.30 -19.37 -23.01
C GLU A 380 8.54 -18.47 -22.91
N TYR A 381 8.39 -17.21 -23.30
CA TYR A 381 9.48 -16.21 -23.30
C TYR A 381 9.35 -15.24 -22.13
N TYR A 382 10.44 -15.00 -21.42
CA TYR A 382 10.45 -14.19 -20.20
C TYR A 382 11.70 -13.33 -20.06
N THR A 383 11.64 -12.34 -19.18
CA THR A 383 12.77 -11.49 -18.78
C THR A 383 13.12 -11.78 -17.33
N ASP A 384 14.25 -12.44 -17.10
CA ASP A 384 14.79 -12.82 -15.79
C ASP A 384 15.69 -11.72 -15.21
N ALA A 385 15.72 -11.62 -13.88
CA ALA A 385 16.54 -10.68 -13.13
C ALA A 385 17.63 -11.43 -12.34
N LEU A 386 18.88 -11.29 -12.77
CA LEU A 386 20.05 -11.85 -12.09
C LEU A 386 20.61 -10.88 -11.06
N LEU A 387 20.76 -11.34 -9.82
CA LEU A 387 21.61 -10.68 -8.82
C LEU A 387 23.08 -10.92 -9.15
N VAL A 388 23.83 -9.84 -9.36
CA VAL A 388 25.27 -9.82 -9.65
C VAL A 388 26.03 -9.32 -8.43
N PHE A 389 26.85 -10.20 -7.83
CA PHE A 389 27.58 -9.94 -6.59
C PHE A 389 29.01 -9.42 -6.84
N GLY A 390 29.62 -8.82 -5.82
CA GLY A 390 30.98 -8.23 -5.91
C GLY A 390 32.11 -9.20 -6.27
N ASN A 391 31.89 -10.51 -6.11
CA ASN A 391 32.80 -11.57 -6.54
C ASN A 391 32.59 -12.02 -8.01
N GLY A 392 31.64 -11.40 -8.74
CA GLY A 392 31.27 -11.78 -10.11
C GLY A 392 30.26 -12.94 -10.22
N SER A 393 29.83 -13.54 -9.11
CA SER A 393 28.76 -14.54 -9.12
C SER A 393 27.44 -13.92 -9.61
N LYS A 394 26.69 -14.69 -10.41
CA LYS A 394 25.32 -14.38 -10.83
C LYS A 394 24.36 -15.44 -10.32
N VAL A 395 23.21 -15.02 -9.79
CA VAL A 395 22.14 -15.90 -9.29
C VAL A 395 20.81 -15.28 -9.68
N SER A 396 19.85 -16.03 -10.25
CA SER A 396 18.51 -15.45 -10.50
C SER A 396 17.84 -15.07 -9.19
N PHE A 397 17.06 -13.98 -9.21
CA PHE A 397 16.42 -13.43 -8.02
C PHE A 397 15.54 -14.48 -7.32
N ASP A 398 14.83 -15.29 -8.10
CA ASP A 398 14.03 -16.42 -7.62
C ASP A 398 14.91 -17.51 -6.98
N THR A 399 16.02 -17.90 -7.59
CA THR A 399 16.96 -18.87 -7.00
C THR A 399 17.55 -18.35 -5.68
N PHE A 400 17.76 -17.03 -5.59
CA PHE A 400 18.21 -16.38 -4.37
C PHE A 400 17.13 -16.46 -3.28
N GLY A 401 15.88 -16.07 -3.57
CA GLY A 401 14.77 -16.11 -2.60
C GLY A 401 14.32 -17.51 -2.17
N ASN A 402 14.29 -18.47 -3.09
CA ASN A 402 13.75 -19.82 -2.86
C ASN A 402 14.64 -20.74 -2.00
N THR A 403 15.85 -20.32 -1.63
CA THR A 403 16.80 -21.17 -0.88
C THR A 403 17.55 -20.39 0.20
N GLY A 404 17.79 -21.00 1.37
CA GLY A 404 18.61 -20.39 2.43
C GLY A 404 17.93 -19.33 3.31
N PHE A 405 16.61 -19.18 3.20
CA PHE A 405 15.80 -18.28 4.04
C PHE A 405 14.77 -19.01 4.91
N GLN A 406 14.94 -20.33 5.12
CA GLN A 406 13.93 -21.16 5.79
C GLN A 406 13.61 -20.68 7.21
N SER A 407 14.62 -20.25 8.00
CA SER A 407 14.37 -19.78 9.36
C SER A 407 13.66 -18.41 9.38
N LEU A 408 13.85 -17.58 8.36
CA LEU A 408 13.06 -16.35 8.17
C LEU A 408 11.63 -16.65 7.71
N ILE A 409 11.44 -17.60 6.80
CA ILE A 409 10.13 -18.06 6.35
C ILE A 409 9.34 -18.66 7.53
N ASP A 410 9.98 -19.45 8.38
CA ASP A 410 9.36 -20.03 9.58
C ASP A 410 9.03 -18.95 10.63
N ASP A 411 9.96 -18.02 10.92
CA ASP A 411 9.71 -16.85 11.79
C ASP A 411 8.49 -16.03 11.28
N PHE A 412 8.39 -15.77 9.98
CA PHE A 412 7.23 -15.07 9.38
C PHE A 412 5.94 -15.90 9.43
N ASN A 413 6.02 -17.21 9.18
CA ASN A 413 4.87 -18.11 9.24
C ASN A 413 4.31 -18.19 10.66
N ASP A 414 5.16 -18.25 11.68
CA ASP A 414 4.73 -18.25 13.08
C ASP A 414 4.13 -16.91 13.50
N LEU A 415 4.70 -15.78 13.06
CA LEU A 415 4.08 -14.46 13.20
C LEU A 415 2.67 -14.43 12.57
N ILE A 416 2.52 -14.96 11.34
CA ILE A 416 1.23 -15.05 10.64
C ILE A 416 0.25 -16.00 11.36
N LYS A 417 0.71 -17.11 11.97
CA LYS A 417 -0.13 -18.01 12.77
C LYS A 417 -0.69 -17.30 13.99
N LYS A 418 0.13 -16.54 14.73
CA LYS A 418 -0.36 -15.76 15.88
C LYS A 418 -1.43 -14.74 15.45
N PHE A 419 -1.20 -14.02 14.35
CA PHE A 419 -2.19 -13.12 13.71
C PHE A 419 -3.44 -13.81 13.10
N LYS A 420 -3.55 -15.15 13.15
CA LYS A 420 -4.75 -15.91 12.80
C LYS A 420 -5.47 -16.51 14.01
N LYS A 421 -4.79 -16.70 15.14
CA LYS A 421 -5.27 -17.54 16.25
C LYS A 421 -6.23 -16.85 17.23
N SER A 422 -6.88 -15.77 16.77
CA SER A 422 -7.91 -15.04 17.50
C SER A 422 -9.30 -15.13 16.86
N SER A 423 -9.41 -15.79 15.68
CA SER A 423 -10.68 -16.09 15.00
C SER A 423 -11.17 -17.53 15.21
N GLU A 424 -10.80 -18.17 16.33
CA GLU A 424 -11.34 -19.45 16.84
C GLU A 424 -11.89 -19.22 18.26
#